data_AF-A0A7C3Y4Y9-F1
#
_entry.id   AF-A0A7C3Y4Y9-F1
#
_cell.length_a   1.000
_cell.length_b   1.000
_cell.length_c   1.000
_cell.angle_alpha   90.00
_cell.angle_beta   90.00
_cell.angle_gamma   90.00
#
_symmetry.space_group_name_H-M   'P 1'
#
loop_
_entity.id
_entity.type
_entity.pdbx_description
1 polymer ?
#
loop_
_entity_poly.entity_id
_entity_poly.type
_entity_poly.pdbx_seq_one_letter_code
_entity_poly.pdbx_strand_id
1 'polypeptide(L)'
;FKSTPEKQLAAWLFLKWFTETDQTAKWSAMTGYFPMRKSAAQSDVVQKQMADLPVYKKAFDFLPYAKSEPNISSWEAIRNIITDAITAVVTGKMTPQAALDDAQKKAESAMAGQ
;
A
#
# COMPACT_ATOMS: atom_id res chain seq x y z
N PHE A 1 17.35 -4.71 -15.87
CA PHE A 1 18.08 -3.52 -16.37
C PHE A 1 19.27 -3.24 -15.47
N LYS A 2 20.49 -3.07 -16.00
CA LYS A 2 21.66 -2.62 -15.22
C LYS A 2 21.85 -1.11 -15.46
N SER A 3 21.94 -0.33 -14.38
CA SER A 3 22.19 1.12 -14.41
C SER A 3 23.68 1.42 -14.19
N THR A 4 24.13 2.65 -14.48
CA THR A 4 25.49 3.11 -14.10
C THR A 4 25.49 3.65 -12.66
N PRO A 5 26.64 3.68 -11.97
CA PRO A 5 26.76 4.26 -10.62
C PRO A 5 26.29 5.72 -10.54
N GLU A 6 26.59 6.54 -11.55
CA GLU A 6 26.21 7.96 -11.60
C GLU A 6 24.69 8.12 -11.68
N LYS A 7 24.02 7.28 -12.49
CA LYS A 7 22.55 7.26 -12.58
C LYS A 7 21.91 6.77 -11.29
N GLN A 8 22.51 5.80 -10.61
CA GLN A 8 22.04 5.34 -9.31
C GLN A 8 22.17 6.43 -8.25
N LEU A 9 23.28 7.17 -8.24
CA LEU A 9 23.49 8.30 -7.34
C LEU A 9 22.48 9.42 -7.60
N ALA A 10 22.27 9.80 -8.85
CA ALA A 10 21.29 10.83 -9.20
C ALA A 10 19.86 10.44 -8.77
N ALA A 11 19.47 9.18 -9.01
CA ALA A 11 18.18 8.66 -8.56
C ALA A 11 18.06 8.68 -7.02
N TRP A 12 19.13 8.31 -6.31
CA TRP A 12 19.16 8.36 -4.84
C TRP A 12 19.02 9.80 -4.30
N LEU A 13 19.72 10.76 -4.88
CA LEU A 13 19.61 12.17 -4.48
C LEU A 13 18.20 12.72 -4.71
N PHE A 14 17.58 12.38 -5.84
CA PHE A 14 16.19 12.73 -6.09
C PHE A 14 15.24 12.12 -5.07
N LEU A 15 15.36 10.81 -4.77
CA LEU A 15 14.53 10.15 -3.77
C LEU A 15 14.71 10.76 -2.38
N LYS A 16 15.94 11.14 -2.01
CA LYS A 16 16.19 11.87 -0.76
C LYS A 16 15.41 13.17 -0.73
N TRP A 17 15.58 14.03 -1.73
CA TRP A 17 14.87 15.31 -1.83
C TRP A 17 13.35 15.14 -1.85
N PHE A 18 12.83 14.28 -2.72
CA PHE A 18 11.39 14.07 -2.89
C PHE A 18 10.71 13.55 -1.63
N THR A 19 11.44 12.79 -0.81
CA THR A 19 10.92 12.29 0.47
C THR A 19 11.18 13.22 1.64
N GLU A 20 11.78 14.42 1.48
CA GLU A 20 11.93 15.41 2.56
C GLU A 20 10.57 15.87 3.10
N THR A 21 10.56 16.39 4.34
CA THR A 21 9.36 16.86 5.05
C THR A 21 8.50 17.78 4.19
N ASP A 22 9.10 18.82 3.60
CA ASP A 22 8.34 19.84 2.86
C ASP A 22 7.82 19.30 1.53
N GLN A 23 8.62 18.46 0.84
CA GLN A 23 8.24 17.88 -0.44
C GLN A 23 7.08 16.90 -0.28
N THR A 24 7.16 16.00 0.72
CA THR A 24 6.08 15.05 0.95
C THR A 24 4.82 15.71 1.53
N ALA A 25 4.96 16.77 2.33
CA ALA A 25 3.82 17.58 2.80
C ALA A 25 3.10 18.25 1.62
N LYS A 26 3.85 18.90 0.71
CA LYS A 26 3.30 19.50 -0.51
C LYS A 26 2.64 18.46 -1.41
N TRP A 27 3.32 17.33 -1.65
CA TRP A 27 2.79 16.23 -2.45
C TRP A 27 1.48 15.66 -1.87
N SER A 28 1.44 15.44 -0.55
CA SER A 28 0.23 15.00 0.17
C SER A 28 -0.93 15.98 -0.04
N ALA A 29 -0.68 17.27 0.16
CA ALA A 29 -1.70 18.32 -0.01
C ALA A 29 -2.23 18.44 -1.44
N MET A 30 -1.36 18.25 -2.44
CA MET A 30 -1.74 18.36 -3.85
C MET A 30 -2.47 17.12 -4.37
N THR A 31 -2.21 15.94 -3.83
CA THR A 31 -2.69 14.66 -4.39
C THR A 31 -3.77 14.00 -3.55
N GLY A 32 -3.89 14.35 -2.27
CA GLY A 32 -4.77 13.67 -1.34
C GLY A 32 -4.22 12.35 -0.79
N TYR A 33 -3.01 11.93 -1.16
CA TYR A 33 -2.32 10.82 -0.49
C TYR A 33 -1.87 11.21 0.93
N PHE A 34 -1.51 10.23 1.75
CA PHE A 34 -0.94 10.48 3.08
C PHE A 34 0.54 10.87 2.99
N PRO A 35 1.03 11.80 3.84
CA PRO A 35 2.43 12.16 3.86
C PRO A 35 3.29 10.95 4.28
N MET A 36 4.45 10.78 3.64
CA MET A 36 5.35 9.63 3.89
C MET A 36 6.18 9.78 5.17
N ARG A 37 6.17 10.97 5.80
CA ARG A 37 6.89 11.24 7.05
C ARG A 37 5.96 11.74 8.13
N LYS A 38 6.24 11.32 9.37
CA LYS A 38 5.60 11.85 10.59
C LYS A 38 5.79 13.36 10.71
N SER A 39 6.98 13.88 10.40
CA SER A 39 7.26 15.32 10.41
C SER A 39 6.37 16.10 9.44
N ALA A 40 6.12 15.55 8.24
CA ALA A 40 5.26 16.17 7.24
C ALA A 40 3.78 16.15 7.65
N ALA A 41 3.34 15.11 8.36
CA ALA A 41 2.00 15.08 8.95
C ALA A 41 1.77 16.22 9.95
N GLN A 42 2.82 16.75 10.59
CA GLN A 42 2.74 17.89 11.51
C GLN A 42 2.87 19.26 10.82
N SER A 43 3.10 19.29 9.50
CA SER A 43 3.23 20.56 8.78
C SER A 43 1.89 21.30 8.70
N ASP A 44 1.94 22.63 8.66
CA ASP A 44 0.74 23.47 8.58
C ASP A 44 -0.14 23.12 7.38
N VAL A 45 0.47 22.78 6.24
CA VAL A 45 -0.27 22.45 5.02
C VAL A 45 -1.08 21.16 5.17
N VAL A 46 -0.52 20.14 5.83
CA VAL A 46 -1.22 18.86 6.06
C VAL A 46 -2.22 19.00 7.21
N GLN A 47 -1.88 19.72 8.28
CA GLN A 47 -2.83 19.99 9.37
C GLN A 47 -4.04 20.78 8.88
N LYS A 48 -3.83 21.76 7.99
CA LYS A 48 -4.92 22.46 7.31
C LYS A 48 -5.76 21.51 6.46
N GLN A 49 -5.14 20.64 5.66
CA GLN A 49 -5.86 19.63 4.88
C GLN A 49 -6.71 18.71 5.78
N MET A 50 -6.17 18.26 6.92
CA MET A 50 -6.90 17.44 7.89
C MET A 50 -8.08 18.16 8.52
N ALA A 51 -7.96 19.47 8.77
CA ALA A 51 -9.05 20.30 9.28
C ALA A 51 -10.14 20.54 8.22
N ASP A 52 -9.73 20.87 7.00
CA ASP A 52 -10.65 21.17 5.88
C ASP A 52 -11.34 19.89 5.36
N LEU A 53 -10.71 18.71 5.51
CA LEU A 53 -11.22 17.42 5.05
C LEU A 53 -11.26 16.38 6.20
N PRO A 54 -12.31 16.38 7.05
CA PRO A 54 -12.40 15.46 8.19
C PRO A 54 -12.33 13.97 7.82
N VAL A 55 -12.81 13.59 6.62
CA VAL A 55 -12.70 12.22 6.11
C VAL A 55 -11.25 11.81 5.88
N TYR A 56 -10.42 12.72 5.36
CA TYR A 56 -8.98 12.49 5.19
C TYR A 56 -8.30 12.27 6.54
N LYS A 57 -8.61 13.12 7.53
CA LYS A 57 -8.10 12.95 8.90
C LYS A 57 -8.52 11.60 9.48
N LYS A 58 -9.80 11.23 9.36
CA LYS A 58 -10.30 9.96 9.88
C LYS A 58 -9.59 8.76 9.27
N ALA A 59 -9.35 8.79 7.96
CA ALA A 59 -8.61 7.75 7.27
C ALA A 59 -7.13 7.71 7.71
N PHE A 60 -6.49 8.87 7.89
CA PHE A 60 -5.13 8.96 8.41
C PHE A 60 -5.01 8.40 9.84
N ASP A 61 -6.02 8.64 10.69
CA ASP A 61 -6.08 8.13 12.07
C ASP A 61 -6.11 6.59 12.13
N PHE A 62 -6.37 5.88 11.02
CA PHE A 62 -6.28 4.42 10.96
C PHE A 62 -4.86 3.88 10.72
N LEU A 63 -3.89 4.73 10.36
CA LEU A 63 -2.51 4.30 10.10
C LEU A 63 -1.86 3.47 11.21
N PRO A 64 -2.08 3.73 12.52
CA PRO A 64 -1.53 2.89 13.59
C PRO A 64 -2.00 1.43 13.56
N TYR A 65 -3.12 1.14 12.89
CA TYR A 65 -3.69 -0.20 12.76
C TYR A 65 -3.31 -0.88 11.44
N ALA A 66 -2.64 -0.16 10.53
CA ALA A 66 -2.25 -0.69 9.23
C ALA A 66 -1.19 -1.78 9.37
N LYS A 67 -1.23 -2.75 8.45
CA LYS A 67 -0.21 -3.78 8.26
C LYS A 67 0.22 -3.77 6.80
N SER A 68 1.53 -3.90 6.57
CA SER A 68 2.03 -4.13 5.22
C SER A 68 1.52 -5.47 4.71
N GLU A 69 1.22 -5.51 3.42
CA GLU A 69 0.95 -6.78 2.73
C GLU A 69 2.22 -7.67 2.73
N PRO A 70 2.09 -9.01 2.62
CA PRO A 70 3.22 -9.92 2.51
C PRO A 70 4.19 -9.56 1.39
N ASN A 71 5.49 -9.55 1.70
CA ASN A 71 6.55 -9.22 0.74
C ASN A 71 7.20 -10.50 0.17
N ILE A 72 6.41 -11.29 -0.57
CA ILE A 72 6.85 -12.50 -1.27
C ILE A 72 6.51 -12.38 -2.76
N SER A 73 7.29 -13.03 -3.63
CA SER A 73 7.13 -12.88 -5.09
C SER A 73 5.77 -13.39 -5.59
N SER A 74 5.16 -14.39 -4.94
CA SER A 74 3.83 -14.89 -5.31
C SER A 74 2.66 -14.11 -4.68
N TRP A 75 2.91 -13.03 -3.93
CA TRP A 75 1.85 -12.33 -3.22
C TRP A 75 0.74 -11.82 -4.15
N GLU A 76 1.09 -11.30 -5.32
CA GLU A 76 0.09 -10.85 -6.30
C GLU A 76 -0.85 -11.98 -6.74
N ALA A 77 -0.32 -13.18 -7.00
CA ALA A 77 -1.12 -14.35 -7.34
C ALA A 77 -2.02 -14.76 -6.17
N ILE A 78 -1.48 -14.78 -4.94
CA ILE A 78 -2.23 -15.12 -3.73
C ILE A 78 -3.36 -14.11 -3.48
N ARG A 79 -3.11 -12.82 -3.69
CA ARG A 79 -4.11 -11.75 -3.54
C ARG A 79 -5.29 -11.93 -4.49
N ASN A 80 -5.01 -12.34 -5.74
CA ASN A 80 -6.05 -12.65 -6.72
C ASN A 80 -6.84 -13.90 -6.32
N ILE A 81 -6.17 -14.97 -5.87
CA ILE A 81 -6.83 -16.18 -5.36
C ILE A 81 -7.79 -15.86 -4.20
N ILE A 82 -7.37 -15.03 -3.24
CA ILE A 82 -8.21 -14.59 -2.12
C ILE A 82 -9.40 -13.78 -2.64
N THR A 83 -9.19 -12.88 -3.61
CA THR A 83 -10.26 -12.06 -4.21
C THR A 83 -11.31 -12.92 -4.92
N ASP A 84 -10.87 -13.94 -5.65
CA ASP A 84 -11.76 -14.89 -6.33
C ASP A 84 -12.57 -15.71 -5.33
N ALA A 85 -11.95 -16.15 -4.23
CA ALA A 85 -12.64 -16.87 -3.15
C ALA A 85 -13.72 -16.00 -2.49
N ILE A 86 -13.41 -14.73 -2.17
CA ILE A 86 -14.40 -13.78 -1.64
C ILE A 86 -15.55 -13.60 -2.63
N THR A 87 -15.24 -13.45 -3.92
CA THR A 87 -16.25 -13.28 -4.97
C THR A 87 -17.15 -14.51 -5.08
N ALA A 88 -16.59 -15.71 -5.02
CA ALA A 88 -17.35 -16.96 -5.05
C ALA A 88 -18.33 -17.08 -3.88
N VAL A 89 -17.93 -16.64 -2.68
CA VAL A 89 -18.79 -16.62 -1.49
C VAL A 89 -19.90 -15.58 -1.62
N VAL A 90 -19.56 -14.34 -1.95
CA VAL A 90 -20.53 -13.23 -2.05
C VAL A 90 -21.57 -13.46 -3.16
N THR A 91 -21.17 -14.16 -4.23
CA THR A 91 -22.07 -14.51 -5.34
C THR A 91 -22.82 -15.84 -5.14
N GLY A 92 -22.64 -16.50 -4.00
CA GLY A 92 -23.33 -17.75 -3.67
C GLY A 92 -22.86 -18.97 -4.46
N LYS A 93 -21.73 -18.90 -5.16
CA LYS A 93 -21.16 -20.03 -5.92
C LYS A 93 -20.51 -21.08 -5.03
N MET A 94 -20.00 -20.66 -3.87
CA MET A 94 -19.34 -21.53 -2.90
C MET A 94 -19.72 -21.13 -1.47
N THR A 95 -19.65 -22.08 -0.53
CA THR A 95 -19.70 -21.77 0.90
C THR A 95 -18.37 -21.14 1.35
N PRO A 96 -18.35 -20.37 2.45
CA PRO A 96 -17.11 -19.79 2.98
C PRO A 96 -16.00 -20.82 3.20
N GLN A 97 -16.33 -21.98 3.80
CA GLN A 97 -15.34 -23.03 4.06
C GLN A 97 -14.77 -23.60 2.76
N ALA A 98 -15.61 -23.96 1.79
CA ALA A 98 -15.16 -24.53 0.54
C ALA A 98 -14.28 -23.56 -0.27
N ALA A 99 -14.63 -22.26 -0.26
CA ALA A 99 -13.84 -21.23 -0.94
C ALA A 99 -12.47 -21.04 -0.29
N LEU A 100 -12.38 -21.07 1.05
CA LEU A 100 -11.11 -20.97 1.77
C LEU A 100 -10.23 -22.21 1.57
N ASP A 101 -10.81 -23.42 1.61
CA ASP A 101 -10.05 -24.66 1.38
C ASP A 101 -9.45 -24.71 -0.03
N ASP A 102 -10.19 -24.25 -1.04
CA ASP A 102 -9.70 -24.14 -2.41
C ASP A 102 -8.63 -23.05 -2.56
N ALA A 103 -8.85 -21.87 -1.96
CA ALA A 103 -7.89 -20.77 -1.96
C ALA A 103 -6.55 -21.17 -1.32
N GLN A 104 -6.58 -21.90 -0.19
CA GLN A 104 -5.39 -22.38 0.49
C GLN A 104 -4.54 -23.29 -0.44
N LYS A 105 -5.16 -24.28 -1.08
CA LYS A 105 -4.46 -25.20 -2.00
C LYS A 105 -3.83 -24.47 -3.18
N LYS A 106 -4.56 -23.49 -3.74
CA LYS A 106 -4.06 -22.66 -4.84
C LYS A 106 -2.90 -21.76 -4.40
N ALA A 107 -2.98 -21.18 -3.21
CA ALA A 107 -1.91 -20.35 -2.65
C ALA A 107 -0.64 -21.17 -2.38
N GLU A 108 -0.75 -22.37 -1.81
CA GLU A 108 0.37 -23.30 -1.62
C GLU A 108 1.05 -23.65 -2.94
N SER A 109 0.25 -23.93 -3.97
CA SER A 109 0.76 -24.21 -5.32
C SER A 109 1.49 -23.00 -5.93
N ALA A 110 0.97 -21.79 -5.72
CA ALA A 110 1.60 -20.55 -6.18
C ALA A 110 2.91 -20.24 -5.45
N MET A 111 3.06 -20.68 -4.19
CA MET A 111 4.30 -20.54 -3.43
C MET A 111 5.34 -21.61 -3.80
N ALA A 112 4.93 -22.81 -4.22
CA ALA A 112 5.84 -23.90 -4.58
C ALA A 112 6.70 -23.61 -5.82
N GLY A 113 6.34 -22.61 -6.63
CA GLY A 113 7.10 -22.16 -7.80
C GLY A 113 8.03 -20.97 -7.56
N GLN A 114 8.20 -20.54 -6.29
CA GLN A 114 9.16 -19.49 -5.90
C GLN A 114 10.59 -20.00 -5.74
#